data_AF-X1G207-F1
#
_entry.id   AF-X1G207-F1
#
_cell.length_a   1.000
_cell.length_b   1.000
_cell.length_c   1.000
_cell.angle_alpha   90.00
_cell.angle_beta   90.00
_cell.angle_gamma   90.00
#
_symmetry.space_group_name_H-M   'P 1'
#
loop_
_entity.id
_entity.type
_entity.pdbx_description
1 polymer ?
#
loop_
_entity_poly.entity_id
_entity_poly.type
_entity_poly.pdbx_seq_one_letter_code
_entity_poly.pdbx_strand_id
1 'polypeptide(L)'
;NPTATRIKTLVKEIIQKNLENGQLEECDLTLKDLDKIGDSFSRILTGMFHSRVEYPDEDLIKKIKEKKKKNGNSNKKSAKNNKAKSKKDRRKNQKGSALSKG
;
A
#
# COMPACT_ATOMS: atom_id res chain seq x y z
N ASN A 1 -26.85 -3.97 -4.40
CA ASN A 1 -25.42 -3.58 -4.42
C ASN A 1 -24.55 -4.79 -4.15
N PRO A 2 -23.94 -5.40 -5.19
CA PRO A 2 -22.93 -6.44 -5.01
C PRO A 2 -21.66 -5.89 -4.37
N THR A 3 -21.10 -6.61 -3.41
CA THR A 3 -19.84 -6.23 -2.74
C THR A 3 -18.65 -6.32 -3.72
N ALA A 4 -17.70 -5.39 -3.62
CA ALA A 4 -16.48 -5.37 -4.44
C ALA A 4 -15.73 -6.72 -4.45
N THR A 5 -15.70 -7.44 -3.32
CA THR A 5 -15.13 -8.81 -3.24
C THR A 5 -15.81 -9.79 -4.18
N ARG A 6 -17.16 -9.78 -4.25
CA ARG A 6 -17.92 -10.70 -5.11
C ARG A 6 -17.76 -10.36 -6.60
N ILE A 7 -17.58 -9.07 -6.92
CA ILE A 7 -17.21 -8.64 -8.28
C ILE A 7 -15.82 -9.18 -8.65
N LYS A 8 -14.81 -9.01 -7.78
CA LYS A 8 -13.46 -9.54 -8.02
C LYS A 8 -13.45 -11.06 -8.23
N THR A 9 -14.18 -11.82 -7.41
CA THR A 9 -14.31 -13.27 -7.57
C THR A 9 -14.91 -13.62 -8.93
N LEU A 10 -16.04 -13.02 -9.31
CA LEU A 10 -16.71 -13.28 -10.58
C LEU A 10 -15.83 -12.94 -11.79
N VAL A 11 -15.12 -11.81 -11.76
CA VAL A 11 -14.17 -11.43 -12.83
C VAL A 11 -13.04 -12.47 -12.96
N LYS A 12 -12.51 -12.95 -11.84
CA LYS A 12 -11.46 -13.99 -11.84
C LYS A 12 -11.98 -15.33 -12.38
N GLU A 13 -13.20 -15.74 -12.00
CA GLU A 13 -13.85 -16.95 -12.51
C GLU A 13 -14.06 -16.90 -14.03
N ILE A 14 -14.46 -15.74 -14.57
CA ILE A 14 -14.64 -15.55 -16.02
C ILE A 14 -13.29 -15.64 -16.76
N ILE A 15 -12.23 -14.99 -16.24
CA ILE A 15 -10.89 -15.06 -16.84
C ILE A 15 -10.36 -16.50 -16.81
N GLN A 16 -10.53 -17.20 -15.69
CA GLN A 16 -10.12 -18.59 -15.53
C GLN A 16 -10.87 -19.51 -16.52
N LYS A 17 -12.18 -19.34 -16.67
CA LYS A 17 -12.98 -20.10 -17.64
C LYS A 17 -12.52 -19.86 -19.08
N ASN A 18 -12.19 -18.62 -19.45
CA ASN A 18 -11.71 -18.30 -20.80
C ASN A 18 -10.33 -18.93 -21.09
N LEU A 19 -9.46 -19.03 -20.08
CA LEU A 19 -8.19 -19.78 -20.15
C LEU A 19 -8.44 -21.29 -20.33
N GLU A 20 -9.30 -21.88 -19.51
CA GLU A 20 -9.65 -23.31 -19.57
C GLU A 20 -10.30 -23.72 -20.90
N ASN A 21 -11.04 -22.81 -21.53
CA ASN A 21 -11.64 -22.98 -22.84
C ASN A 21 -10.65 -22.78 -24.03
N GLY A 22 -9.37 -22.47 -23.77
CA GLY A 22 -8.38 -22.19 -24.82
C GLY A 22 -8.59 -20.88 -25.57
N GLN A 23 -9.50 -20.01 -25.15
CA GLN A 23 -9.92 -18.81 -25.91
C GLN A 23 -8.86 -17.70 -25.99
N LEU A 24 -7.71 -17.89 -25.33
CA LEU A 24 -6.58 -16.96 -25.28
C LEU A 24 -5.28 -17.60 -25.79
N GLU A 25 -5.31 -18.79 -26.39
CA GLU A 25 -4.10 -19.53 -26.82
C GLU A 25 -3.28 -18.81 -27.90
N GLU A 26 -3.93 -18.07 -28.81
CA GLU A 26 -3.27 -17.27 -29.85
C GLU A 26 -2.90 -15.83 -29.40
N CYS A 27 -3.02 -15.53 -28.10
CA CYS A 27 -2.74 -14.19 -27.55
C CYS A 27 -1.43 -14.15 -26.75
N ASP A 28 -0.56 -13.18 -27.04
CA ASP A 28 0.65 -12.88 -26.26
C ASP A 28 0.34 -12.21 -24.90
N LEU A 29 -0.44 -12.87 -24.05
CA LEU A 29 -0.82 -12.40 -22.71
C LEU A 29 -0.14 -13.22 -21.62
N THR A 30 0.60 -12.54 -20.73
CA THR A 30 1.11 -13.20 -19.52
C THR A 30 0.02 -13.27 -18.45
N LEU A 31 0.13 -14.22 -17.50
CA LEU A 31 -0.76 -14.27 -16.32
C LEU A 31 -0.81 -12.93 -15.56
N LYS A 32 0.31 -12.20 -15.52
CA LYS A 32 0.41 -10.88 -14.90
C LYS A 32 -0.40 -9.81 -15.66
N ASP A 33 -0.62 -9.97 -16.95
CA ASP A 33 -1.48 -9.08 -17.74
C ASP A 33 -2.95 -9.42 -17.50
N LEU A 34 -3.30 -10.70 -17.36
CA LEU A 34 -4.63 -11.15 -16.97
C LEU A 34 -5.01 -10.63 -15.56
N ASP A 35 -4.08 -10.59 -14.62
CA ASP A 35 -4.30 -9.95 -13.31
C ASP A 35 -4.63 -8.45 -13.44
N LYS A 36 -3.87 -7.68 -14.26
CA LYS A 36 -4.15 -6.25 -14.52
C LYS A 36 -5.50 -6.04 -15.19
N ILE A 37 -5.85 -6.91 -16.13
CA ILE A 37 -7.14 -6.90 -16.83
C ILE A 37 -8.27 -7.15 -15.82
N GLY A 38 -8.12 -8.17 -14.96
CA GLY A 38 -9.08 -8.51 -13.91
C GLY A 38 -9.28 -7.38 -12.89
N ASP A 39 -8.22 -6.72 -12.44
CA ASP A 39 -8.33 -5.54 -11.57
C ASP A 39 -8.99 -4.35 -12.27
N SER A 40 -8.73 -4.15 -13.56
CA SER A 40 -9.35 -3.08 -14.37
C SER A 40 -10.86 -3.28 -14.51
N PHE A 41 -11.31 -4.47 -14.92
CA PHE A 41 -12.72 -4.84 -14.95
C PHE A 41 -13.37 -4.76 -13.58
N SER A 42 -12.70 -5.26 -12.53
CA SER A 42 -13.20 -5.19 -11.16
C SER A 42 -13.45 -3.75 -10.72
N ARG A 43 -12.56 -2.81 -11.05
CA ARG A 43 -12.70 -1.39 -10.74
C ARG A 43 -13.88 -0.76 -11.48
N ILE A 44 -14.02 -1.02 -12.79
CA ILE A 44 -15.10 -0.49 -13.62
C ILE A 44 -16.46 -1.00 -13.13
N LEU A 45 -16.61 -2.32 -12.97
CA LEU A 45 -17.84 -2.95 -12.50
C LEU A 45 -18.19 -2.52 -11.07
N THR A 46 -17.20 -2.37 -10.18
CA THR A 46 -17.42 -1.81 -8.85
C THR A 46 -17.98 -0.38 -8.93
N GLY A 47 -17.49 0.44 -9.86
CA GLY A 47 -18.03 1.78 -10.11
C GLY A 47 -19.47 1.78 -10.66
N MET A 48 -19.80 0.84 -11.55
CA MET A 48 -21.15 0.71 -12.13
C MET A 48 -22.19 0.20 -11.13
N PHE A 49 -21.81 -0.71 -10.23
CA PHE A 49 -22.72 -1.38 -9.29
C PHE A 49 -22.84 -0.73 -7.90
N HIS A 50 -22.11 0.36 -7.66
CA HIS A 50 -22.39 1.26 -6.54
C HIS A 50 -23.24 2.43 -7.03
N SER A 51 -24.29 2.77 -6.27
CA SER A 51 -25.09 3.96 -6.53
C SER A 51 -24.21 5.21 -6.56
N ARG A 52 -24.49 6.12 -7.50
CA ARG A 52 -23.89 7.46 -7.53
C ARG A 52 -24.01 8.07 -6.14
N VAL A 53 -22.89 8.46 -5.54
CA VAL A 53 -22.88 8.96 -4.16
C VAL A 53 -23.53 10.33 -4.14
N GLU A 54 -24.67 10.45 -3.45
CA GLU A 54 -25.30 11.72 -3.12
C GLU A 54 -24.26 12.62 -2.43
N TYR A 55 -24.14 13.88 -2.83
CA TYR A 55 -23.26 14.79 -2.09
C TYR A 55 -23.81 14.93 -0.66
N PRO A 56 -22.98 14.74 0.39
CA PRO A 56 -23.46 14.88 1.75
C PRO A 56 -23.92 16.31 1.97
N ASP A 57 -25.15 16.46 2.47
CA ASP A 57 -25.74 17.76 2.82
C ASP A 57 -24.77 18.59 3.68
N GLU A 58 -24.86 19.92 3.60
CA GLU A 58 -23.96 20.80 4.35
C GLU A 58 -23.92 20.48 5.85
N ASP A 59 -25.03 20.01 6.42
CA ASP A 59 -25.14 19.63 7.83
C ASP A 59 -24.47 18.29 8.16
N LEU A 60 -24.39 17.35 7.20
CA LEU A 60 -23.54 16.16 7.31
C LEU A 60 -22.06 16.56 7.26
N ILE A 61 -21.69 17.48 6.36
CA ILE A 61 -20.33 18.02 6.26
C ILE A 61 -19.93 18.74 7.57
N LYS A 62 -20.82 19.56 8.15
CA LYS A 62 -20.60 20.20 9.47
C LYS A 62 -20.40 19.16 10.57
N LYS A 63 -21.30 18.18 10.71
CA LYS A 63 -21.19 17.10 11.72
C LYS A 63 -19.89 16.29 11.58
N ILE A 64 -19.42 16.02 10.36
CA ILE A 64 -18.14 15.32 10.13
C ILE A 64 -16.94 16.19 10.56
N LYS A 65 -16.95 17.49 10.24
CA LYS A 65 -15.92 18.45 10.68
C LYS A 65 -15.88 18.60 12.21
N GLU A 66 -17.03 18.64 12.87
CA GLU A 66 -17.16 18.73 14.33
C GLU A 66 -16.66 17.46 15.03
N LYS A 67 -17.03 16.26 14.54
CA LYS A 67 -16.52 15.00 15.08
C LYS A 67 -14.99 14.90 14.95
N LYS A 68 -14.40 15.38 13.85
CA LYS A 68 -12.93 15.41 13.68
C LYS A 68 -12.23 16.34 14.68
N LYS A 69 -12.84 17.46 15.10
CA LYS A 69 -12.27 18.35 16.12
C LYS A 69 -12.19 17.70 17.51
N LYS A 70 -13.08 16.76 17.84
CA LYS A 70 -13.12 16.12 19.18
C LYS A 70 -12.08 15.02 19.41
N ASN A 71 -11.50 14.44 18.36
CA ASN A 71 -10.48 13.38 18.47
C ASN A 71 -9.02 13.90 18.41
N GLY A 72 -8.81 15.22 18.52
CA GLY A 72 -7.51 15.88 18.36
C GLY A 72 -6.73 16.12 19.67
N ASN A 73 -6.56 15.11 20.53
CA ASN A 73 -5.79 15.20 21.78
C ASN A 73 -5.19 13.80 22.07
N SER A 74 -3.91 13.58 22.43
CA SER A 74 -2.82 14.51 22.73
C SER A 74 -1.46 13.78 22.62
N ASN A 75 -0.47 14.34 21.91
CA ASN A 75 0.92 14.38 22.40
C ASN A 75 1.81 15.30 21.55
N LYS A 76 2.03 16.53 22.04
CA LYS A 76 3.04 17.46 21.50
C LYS A 76 4.10 17.70 22.58
N LYS A 77 5.16 16.88 22.59
CA LYS A 77 6.41 17.14 23.32
C LYS A 77 7.53 17.22 22.28
N SER A 78 7.77 18.40 21.71
CA SER A 78 8.72 19.40 22.24
C SER A 78 10.18 18.97 22.03
N ALA A 79 10.77 19.42 20.93
CA ALA A 79 12.21 19.32 20.72
C ALA A 79 12.97 20.13 21.78
N LYS A 80 14.05 19.59 22.33
CA LYS A 80 15.07 20.37 23.04
C LYS A 80 16.46 19.83 22.75
N ASN A 81 17.33 20.73 22.32
CA ASN A 81 18.73 20.48 21.95
C ASN A 81 19.52 19.82 23.09
N ASN A 82 20.55 19.06 22.72
CA ASN A 82 21.83 19.04 23.44
C ASN A 82 22.98 18.63 22.50
N LYS A 83 23.73 19.62 21.99
CA LYS A 83 24.97 19.44 21.22
C LYS A 83 26.12 20.09 21.99
N ALA A 84 26.88 19.31 22.76
CA ALA A 84 28.08 19.80 23.43
C ALA A 84 29.12 18.70 23.72
N LYS A 85 30.33 18.91 23.17
CA LYS A 85 31.67 18.51 23.69
C LYS A 85 31.89 17.02 24.01
N SER A 86 32.65 16.31 23.17
CA SER A 86 34.13 16.30 23.19
C SER A 86 34.74 15.61 24.42
N LYS A 87 35.24 14.37 24.23
CA LYS A 87 36.49 13.91 24.84
C LYS A 87 37.34 13.16 23.82
N LYS A 88 38.63 13.47 23.90
CA LYS A 88 39.75 13.03 23.05
C LYS A 88 40.50 11.90 23.78
N ASP A 89 41.43 11.26 23.06
CA ASP A 89 42.54 10.42 23.57
C ASP A 89 42.18 9.03 24.13
N ARG A 90 42.50 7.97 23.37
CA ARG A 90 43.81 7.28 23.53
C ARG A 90 44.18 6.40 22.33
N ARG A 91 45.48 6.12 22.22
CA ARG A 91 46.18 5.53 21.05
C ARG A 91 46.32 4.00 21.14
N LYS A 92 46.50 3.35 19.97
CA LYS A 92 47.33 2.14 19.66
C LYS A 92 47.42 1.03 20.73
N ASN A 93 47.06 -0.22 20.44
CA ASN A 93 47.96 -1.30 19.97
C ASN A 93 47.16 -2.63 19.94
N GLN A 94 47.43 -3.69 19.18
CA GLN A 94 48.32 -3.97 18.03
C GLN A 94 47.58 -4.97 17.09
N LYS A 95 48.19 -5.34 15.95
CA LYS A 95 48.04 -6.67 15.33
C LYS A 95 49.43 -7.18 14.95
N GLY A 96 49.78 -8.41 15.32
CA GLY A 96 51.06 -9.02 14.96
C GLY A 96 50.89 -10.52 14.71
N SER A 97 51.06 -10.94 13.45
CA SER A 97 51.30 -12.34 13.05
C SER A 97 51.56 -12.42 11.54
N ALA A 98 52.83 -12.38 11.12
CA ALA A 98 53.26 -12.86 9.81
C ALA A 98 54.75 -13.23 9.89
N LEU A 99 55.04 -14.52 10.10
CA LEU A 99 56.39 -15.06 9.95
C LEU A 99 56.71 -15.12 8.45
N SER A 100 57.85 -14.55 8.06
CA SER A 100 58.53 -14.94 6.82
C SER A 100 59.67 -15.88 7.20
N LYS A 101 59.69 -17.08 6.61
CA LYS A 101 60.77 -18.06 6.82
C LYS A 101 61.99 -17.70 5.98
N GLY A 102 63.17 -17.93 6.55
CA GLY A 102 64.41 -18.30 5.86
C GLY A 102 64.82 -19.67 6.35
#